data_AF-A0A7Y1Y9X1-F1
#
_entry.id   AF-A0A7Y1Y9X1-F1
#
_cell.length_a   1.000
_cell.length_b   1.000
_cell.length_c   1.000
_cell.angle_alpha   90.00
_cell.angle_beta   90.00
_cell.angle_gamma   90.00
#
_symmetry.space_group_name_H-M   'P 1'
#
loop_
_entity.id
_entity.type
_entity.pdbx_description
1 polymer ?
#
loop_
_entity_poly.entity_id
_entity_poly.type
_entity_poly.pdbx_seq_one_letter_code
_entity_poly.pdbx_strand_id
1 'polypeptide(L)'
;MTDIYIVRHGETESNKAGLWQGATDSPLTATGREQVDRLADRLRGRTFDAIVSSDLGRAQATATAVGKPFESDAAWREPDLGIWEGRTYDEVRAMSPDDLEAFMRGEDVKLGGADRLSETADRLMVAYRELIERVSGGSALVVTHGLAIAVLTGVVLGTRRPNPLVLPGNTAMVHLSHRDGVDRLHIHNDHTHLVDAPISHRGGTEVIFIRHGQTVGNVEGRWQGQLDGELTANGRAQAKGAVAGLPELDVLYSSRLGRARETAEIIGEGLGMTPSVLEGVEEFGFGAWEGLTRDEIRQAFPEDAARVFDNGEDIRRGGHGETWAELVGRISAAIAAVSDKHEGRRVGIVTHGGTTRAYVDSVLRVPVGQKRLVAPLRNTAMASFGISPHGTRVLDWNIAPHLEQ
;
A
#
# COMPACT_ATOMS: atom_id res chain seq x y z
N MET A 1 19.83 2.46 6.19
CA MET A 1 18.46 2.44 5.64
C MET A 1 17.99 3.86 5.67
N THR A 2 17.46 4.33 4.56
CA THR A 2 16.96 5.69 4.43
C THR A 2 15.45 5.62 4.25
N ASP A 3 14.70 6.41 4.98
CA ASP A 3 13.23 6.42 4.96
C ASP A 3 12.68 7.68 4.29
N ILE A 4 11.91 7.53 3.22
CA ILE A 4 11.31 8.62 2.46
C ILE A 4 9.79 8.56 2.63
N TYR A 5 9.25 9.54 3.35
CA TYR A 5 7.82 9.75 3.51
C TYR A 5 7.37 10.73 2.44
N ILE A 6 6.33 10.38 1.70
CA ILE A 6 5.82 11.18 0.58
C ILE A 6 4.35 11.44 0.82
N VAL A 7 3.96 12.70 0.81
CA VAL A 7 2.60 13.16 1.11
C VAL A 7 2.03 13.86 -0.11
N ARG A 8 0.80 13.52 -0.48
CA ARG A 8 0.04 14.29 -1.46
C ARG A 8 -0.48 15.58 -0.82
N HIS A 9 -0.46 16.70 -1.54
CA HIS A 9 -1.05 17.95 -1.08
C HIS A 9 -2.53 17.81 -0.64
N GLY A 10 -3.00 18.72 0.22
CA GLY A 10 -4.41 18.81 0.64
C GLY A 10 -5.37 19.13 -0.51
N GLU A 11 -6.66 18.90 -0.30
CA GLU A 11 -7.69 19.13 -1.30
C GLU A 11 -7.68 20.58 -1.80
N THR A 12 -7.67 20.75 -3.13
CA THR A 12 -7.79 22.06 -3.79
C THR A 12 -9.16 22.26 -4.43
N GLU A 13 -9.48 23.51 -4.81
CA GLU A 13 -10.72 23.82 -5.54
C GLU A 13 -10.87 22.98 -6.82
N SER A 14 -9.77 22.72 -7.54
CA SER A 14 -9.79 21.85 -8.71
C SER A 14 -10.00 20.38 -8.36
N ASN A 15 -9.51 19.88 -7.21
CA ASN A 15 -9.84 18.52 -6.76
C ASN A 15 -11.34 18.39 -6.49
N LYS A 16 -11.91 19.35 -5.75
CA LYS A 16 -13.33 19.39 -5.42
C LYS A 16 -14.21 19.48 -6.67
N ALA A 17 -13.76 20.19 -7.70
CA ALA A 17 -14.43 20.30 -8.99
C ALA A 17 -14.17 19.11 -9.94
N GLY A 18 -13.33 18.14 -9.57
CA GLY A 18 -13.00 16.99 -10.44
C GLY A 18 -12.17 17.35 -11.68
N LEU A 19 -11.40 18.43 -11.61
CA LEU A 19 -10.57 18.94 -12.71
C LEU A 19 -9.14 18.42 -12.62
N TRP A 20 -8.57 18.07 -13.77
CA TRP A 20 -7.16 17.73 -13.92
C TRP A 20 -6.33 19.01 -13.72
N GLN A 21 -5.34 18.97 -12.83
CA GLN A 21 -4.60 20.18 -12.43
C GLN A 21 -3.24 20.31 -13.10
N GLY A 22 -2.47 19.22 -13.15
CA GLY A 22 -1.10 19.24 -13.68
C GLY A 22 -0.21 20.29 -13.01
N ALA A 23 0.50 21.06 -13.80
CA ALA A 23 1.39 22.13 -13.36
C ALA A 23 0.63 23.42 -12.98
N THR A 24 -0.63 23.59 -13.37
CA THR A 24 -1.47 24.71 -12.92
C THR A 24 -1.78 24.62 -11.43
N ASP A 25 -1.73 25.76 -10.74
CA ASP A 25 -1.99 25.84 -9.31
C ASP A 25 -3.43 26.25 -8.98
N SER A 26 -3.94 25.73 -7.87
CA SER A 26 -5.23 26.11 -7.31
C SER A 26 -5.18 26.08 -5.78
N PRO A 27 -5.86 27.01 -5.10
CA PRO A 27 -5.76 27.12 -3.65
C PRO A 27 -6.39 25.91 -2.96
N LEU A 28 -5.93 25.63 -1.74
CA LEU A 28 -6.56 24.65 -0.86
C LEU A 28 -8.00 25.09 -0.52
N THR A 29 -8.92 24.12 -0.47
CA THR A 29 -10.28 24.36 0.04
C THR A 29 -10.26 24.51 1.57
N ALA A 30 -11.41 24.82 2.18
CA ALA A 30 -11.53 24.76 3.65
C ALA A 30 -11.25 23.35 4.18
N THR A 31 -11.80 22.32 3.53
CA THR A 31 -11.52 20.91 3.83
C THR A 31 -10.05 20.58 3.62
N GLY A 32 -9.41 21.10 2.56
CA GLY A 32 -7.98 20.93 2.32
C GLY A 32 -7.12 21.49 3.45
N ARG A 33 -7.48 22.64 4.02
CA ARG A 33 -6.78 23.19 5.20
C ARG A 33 -6.97 22.32 6.44
N GLU A 34 -8.19 21.83 6.67
CA GLU A 34 -8.48 20.94 7.80
C GLU A 34 -7.74 19.58 7.67
N GLN A 35 -7.59 19.07 6.44
CA GLN A 35 -6.75 17.90 6.16
C GLN A 35 -5.27 18.15 6.49
N VAL A 36 -4.76 19.35 6.20
CA VAL A 36 -3.38 19.78 6.52
C VAL A 36 -3.17 19.87 8.02
N ASP A 37 -4.13 20.39 8.77
CA ASP A 37 -4.08 20.44 10.24
C ASP A 37 -4.06 19.03 10.86
N ARG A 38 -4.90 18.12 10.37
CA ARG A 38 -4.90 16.71 10.82
C ARG A 38 -3.61 15.98 10.46
N LEU A 39 -3.02 16.29 9.30
CA LEU A 39 -1.70 15.79 8.93
C LEU A 39 -0.60 16.33 9.87
N ALA A 40 -0.68 17.60 10.27
CA ALA A 40 0.26 18.17 11.25
C ALA A 40 0.23 17.38 12.57
N ASP A 41 -0.96 17.04 13.04
CA ASP A 41 -1.14 16.22 14.24
C ASP A 41 -0.59 14.80 14.06
N ARG A 42 -0.80 14.20 12.88
CA ARG A 42 -0.27 12.88 12.52
C ARG A 42 1.26 12.81 12.50
N LEU A 43 1.88 13.91 12.06
CA LEU A 43 3.34 14.04 11.97
C LEU A 43 3.95 14.59 13.27
N ARG A 44 3.14 14.93 14.27
CA ARG A 44 3.60 15.49 15.53
C ARG A 44 4.58 14.53 16.20
N GLY A 45 5.72 15.08 16.64
CA GLY A 45 6.79 14.31 17.28
C GLY A 45 7.71 13.56 16.30
N ARG A 46 7.40 13.51 15.00
CA ARG A 46 8.33 12.99 13.99
C ARG A 46 9.38 14.03 13.63
N THR A 47 10.60 13.55 13.45
CA THR A 47 11.74 14.34 12.97
C THR A 47 12.16 13.82 11.61
N PHE A 48 12.45 14.74 10.70
CA PHE A 48 12.99 14.45 9.38
C PHE A 48 14.29 15.22 9.24
N ASP A 49 15.30 14.58 8.65
CA ASP A 49 16.60 15.19 8.35
C ASP A 49 16.50 16.16 7.18
N ALA A 50 15.52 15.96 6.30
CA ALA A 50 15.14 16.90 5.25
C ALA A 50 13.62 16.95 5.05
N ILE A 51 13.10 18.14 4.75
CA ILE A 51 11.72 18.34 4.31
C ILE A 51 11.76 19.06 2.97
N VAL A 52 11.17 18.46 1.94
CA VAL A 52 11.11 18.99 0.58
C VAL A 52 9.65 19.14 0.18
N SER A 53 9.33 20.20 -0.53
CA SER A 53 8.03 20.41 -1.13
C SER A 53 8.19 20.73 -2.61
N SER A 54 7.27 20.25 -3.43
CA SER A 54 7.06 20.87 -4.74
C SER A 54 6.83 22.36 -4.56
N ASP A 55 7.38 23.14 -5.47
CA ASP A 55 7.24 24.59 -5.51
C ASP A 55 5.85 25.10 -5.95
N LEU A 56 4.91 24.21 -6.29
CA LEU A 56 3.51 24.58 -6.52
C LEU A 56 2.84 24.93 -5.19
N GLY A 57 2.05 26.01 -5.17
CA GLY A 57 1.52 26.61 -3.95
C GLY A 57 0.66 25.68 -3.12
N ARG A 58 -0.13 24.78 -3.71
CA ARG A 58 -0.89 23.75 -2.96
C ARG A 58 0.01 22.77 -2.18
N ALA A 59 1.17 22.41 -2.72
CA ALA A 59 2.13 21.55 -2.05
C ALA A 59 2.87 22.31 -0.95
N GLN A 60 3.33 23.53 -1.23
CA GLN A 60 3.92 24.42 -0.22
C GLN A 60 2.97 24.71 0.95
N ALA A 61 1.70 25.00 0.66
CA ALA A 61 0.66 25.20 1.68
C ALA A 61 0.35 23.93 2.49
N THR A 62 0.64 22.74 1.95
CA THR A 62 0.54 21.48 2.71
C THR A 62 1.80 21.23 3.54
N ALA A 63 2.99 21.58 3.02
CA ALA A 63 4.26 21.43 3.72
C ALA A 63 4.35 22.28 5.00
N THR A 64 3.55 23.34 5.12
CA THR A 64 3.42 24.08 6.38
C THR A 64 2.86 23.25 7.53
N ALA A 65 2.15 22.12 7.27
CA ALA A 65 1.70 21.17 8.30
C ALA A 65 2.84 20.71 9.21
N VAL A 66 4.06 20.63 8.68
CA VAL A 66 5.22 20.14 9.42
C VAL A 66 5.70 21.15 10.45
N GLY A 67 5.28 22.42 10.34
CA GLY A 67 5.66 23.51 11.24
C GLY A 67 7.16 23.82 11.24
N LYS A 68 7.89 23.36 10.21
CA LYS A 68 9.35 23.49 10.07
C LYS A 68 9.71 24.05 8.69
N PRO A 69 10.89 24.67 8.54
CA PRO A 69 11.40 25.06 7.23
C PRO A 69 11.47 23.86 6.29
N PHE A 70 11.06 24.06 5.05
CA PHE A 70 11.16 23.08 3.98
C PHE A 70 11.84 23.72 2.77
N GLU A 71 12.52 22.88 1.99
CA GLU A 71 13.09 23.27 0.71
C GLU A 71 12.02 23.20 -0.38
N SER A 72 11.98 24.23 -1.23
CA SER A 72 11.11 24.25 -2.40
C SER A 72 11.88 23.74 -3.61
N ASP A 73 11.38 22.70 -4.28
CA ASP A 73 12.08 22.03 -5.36
C ASP A 73 11.13 21.66 -6.52
N ALA A 74 11.41 22.20 -7.70
CA ALA A 74 10.64 21.98 -8.92
C ALA A 74 10.75 20.53 -9.44
N ALA A 75 11.78 19.78 -9.04
CA ALA A 75 11.95 18.38 -9.43
C ALA A 75 10.84 17.47 -8.88
N TRP A 76 10.04 17.94 -7.91
CA TRP A 76 8.89 17.23 -7.33
C TRP A 76 7.53 17.69 -7.86
N ARG A 77 7.48 18.50 -8.92
CA ARG A 77 6.22 18.93 -9.55
C ARG A 77 5.41 17.77 -10.13
N GLU A 78 4.09 17.93 -10.11
CA GLU A 78 3.16 17.19 -10.97
C GLU A 78 3.57 17.41 -12.44
N PRO A 79 3.43 16.42 -13.33
CA PRO A 79 3.66 16.67 -14.75
C PRO A 79 2.69 17.72 -15.27
N ASP A 80 3.18 18.52 -16.22
CA ASP A 80 2.35 19.41 -17.04
C ASP A 80 1.42 18.56 -17.91
N LEU A 81 0.11 18.75 -17.75
CA LEU A 81 -0.91 17.98 -18.46
C LEU A 81 -1.43 18.73 -19.69
N GLY A 82 -0.82 19.86 -20.06
CA GLY A 82 -1.11 20.65 -21.24
C GLY A 82 -2.60 20.96 -21.38
N ILE A 83 -3.18 20.58 -22.51
CA ILE A 83 -4.59 20.86 -22.82
C ILE A 83 -5.59 20.12 -21.92
N TRP A 84 -5.15 19.16 -21.10
CA TRP A 84 -6.00 18.46 -20.14
C TRP A 84 -6.21 19.26 -18.86
N GLU A 85 -5.36 20.25 -18.56
CA GLU A 85 -5.50 21.05 -17.34
C GLU A 85 -6.80 21.87 -17.35
N GLY A 86 -7.45 21.93 -16.19
CA GLY A 86 -8.75 22.59 -16.01
C GLY A 86 -9.93 21.82 -16.61
N ARG A 87 -9.75 20.57 -17.06
CA ARG A 87 -10.80 19.73 -17.64
C ARG A 87 -11.20 18.59 -16.73
N THR A 88 -12.47 18.21 -16.80
CA THR A 88 -12.99 16.97 -16.21
C THR A 88 -12.50 15.75 -17.00
N TYR A 89 -12.60 14.57 -16.39
CA TYR A 89 -12.26 13.30 -17.07
C TYR A 89 -13.05 13.13 -18.38
N ASP A 90 -14.35 13.42 -18.38
CA ASP A 90 -15.21 13.25 -19.56
C ASP A 90 -14.84 14.22 -20.69
N GLU A 91 -14.46 15.45 -20.35
CA GLU A 91 -13.95 16.41 -21.33
C GLU A 91 -12.61 15.96 -21.91
N VAL A 92 -11.66 15.51 -21.08
CA VAL A 92 -10.38 14.96 -21.56
C VAL A 92 -10.63 13.76 -22.49
N ARG A 93 -11.53 12.86 -22.10
CA ARG A 93 -11.91 11.70 -22.91
C ARG A 93 -12.50 12.10 -24.26
N ALA A 94 -13.32 13.15 -24.31
CA ALA A 94 -13.89 13.66 -25.55
C ALA A 94 -12.85 14.38 -26.44
N MET A 95 -11.90 15.09 -25.82
CA MET A 95 -10.89 15.89 -26.53
C MET A 95 -9.69 15.08 -27.02
N SER A 96 -9.28 14.06 -26.26
CA SER A 96 -8.06 13.29 -26.51
C SER A 96 -8.28 11.80 -26.20
N PRO A 97 -9.24 11.11 -26.87
CA PRO A 97 -9.58 9.73 -26.55
C PRO A 97 -8.38 8.78 -26.69
N ASP A 98 -7.63 8.88 -27.77
CA ASP A 98 -6.51 7.98 -28.06
C ASP A 98 -5.35 8.15 -27.05
N ASP A 99 -4.99 9.40 -26.73
CA ASP A 99 -3.93 9.70 -25.77
C ASP A 99 -4.33 9.28 -24.34
N LEU A 100 -5.60 9.52 -23.96
CA LEU A 100 -6.11 9.09 -22.66
C LEU A 100 -6.12 7.56 -22.57
N GLU A 101 -6.56 6.86 -23.61
CA GLU A 101 -6.53 5.40 -23.64
C GLU A 101 -5.11 4.85 -23.56
N ALA A 102 -4.17 5.41 -24.32
CA ALA A 102 -2.76 5.02 -24.27
C ALA A 102 -2.15 5.28 -22.88
N PHE A 103 -2.45 6.43 -22.25
CA PHE A 103 -2.06 6.72 -20.87
C PHE A 103 -2.65 5.72 -19.87
N MET A 104 -3.91 5.31 -20.04
CA MET A 104 -4.56 4.31 -19.19
C MET A 104 -3.95 2.91 -19.38
N ARG A 105 -3.49 2.58 -20.59
CA ARG A 105 -2.71 1.36 -20.89
C ARG A 105 -1.25 1.42 -20.43
N GLY A 106 -0.78 2.59 -20.00
CA GLY A 106 0.60 2.73 -19.52
C GLY A 106 1.64 2.97 -20.58
N GLU A 107 1.22 3.37 -21.76
CA GLU A 107 2.12 3.76 -22.82
C GLU A 107 2.85 5.05 -22.46
N ASP A 108 4.06 5.19 -22.98
CA ASP A 108 4.82 6.42 -22.81
C ASP A 108 4.30 7.50 -23.76
N VAL A 109 3.39 8.33 -23.25
CA VAL A 109 2.69 9.37 -24.01
C VAL A 109 3.02 10.76 -23.48
N LYS A 110 2.76 11.77 -24.32
CA LYS A 110 2.68 13.16 -23.87
C LYS A 110 1.31 13.43 -23.27
N LEU A 111 1.27 13.95 -22.05
CA LEU A 111 0.06 14.25 -21.30
C LEU A 111 -0.50 15.59 -21.80
N GLY A 112 -1.64 15.53 -22.51
CA GLY A 112 -2.24 16.70 -23.16
C GLY A 112 -1.28 17.50 -24.05
N GLY A 113 -0.30 16.83 -24.66
CA GLY A 113 0.71 17.42 -25.54
C GLY A 113 1.91 18.06 -24.84
N ALA A 114 1.95 18.10 -23.50
CA ALA A 114 3.03 18.70 -22.72
C ALA A 114 4.05 17.65 -22.25
N ASP A 115 4.11 17.35 -20.95
CA ASP A 115 5.11 16.45 -20.38
C ASP A 115 4.92 15.01 -20.85
N ARG A 116 6.03 14.31 -21.05
CA ARG A 116 6.05 12.88 -21.29
C ARG A 116 6.15 12.11 -19.99
N LEU A 117 5.48 10.96 -19.91
CA LEU A 117 5.45 10.14 -18.69
C LEU A 117 6.86 9.64 -18.30
N SER A 118 7.67 9.19 -19.27
CA SER A 118 9.06 8.76 -19.04
C SER A 118 9.96 9.90 -18.58
N GLU A 119 9.85 11.09 -19.15
CA GLU A 119 10.62 12.28 -18.73
C GLU A 119 10.27 12.69 -17.29
N THR A 120 8.99 12.57 -16.91
CA THR A 120 8.52 12.79 -15.53
C THR A 120 9.12 11.75 -14.58
N ALA A 121 9.15 10.48 -14.99
CA ALA A 121 9.76 9.40 -14.22
C ALA A 121 11.26 9.64 -14.00
N ASP A 122 12.01 9.97 -15.05
CA ASP A 122 13.44 10.24 -14.97
C ASP A 122 13.75 11.40 -14.02
N ARG A 123 13.00 12.51 -14.14
CA ARG A 123 13.12 13.67 -13.24
C ARG A 123 12.90 13.28 -11.76
N LEU A 124 11.81 12.58 -11.47
CA LEU A 124 11.47 12.18 -10.11
C LEU A 124 12.49 11.20 -9.53
N MET A 125 13.02 10.28 -10.36
CA MET A 125 14.03 9.32 -9.92
C MET A 125 15.37 9.97 -9.61
N VAL A 126 15.79 10.99 -10.37
CA VAL A 126 16.98 11.79 -10.05
C VAL A 126 16.81 12.45 -8.68
N ALA A 127 15.71 13.20 -8.47
CA ALA A 127 15.44 13.87 -7.20
C ALA A 127 15.33 12.90 -6.02
N TYR A 128 14.71 11.73 -6.24
CA TYR A 128 14.59 10.68 -5.23
C TYR A 128 15.95 10.11 -4.81
N ARG A 129 16.84 9.84 -5.79
CA ARG A 129 18.19 9.31 -5.52
C ARG A 129 19.07 10.33 -4.81
N GLU A 130 19.06 11.59 -5.25
CA GLU A 130 19.77 12.69 -4.58
C GLU A 130 19.29 12.87 -3.14
N LEU A 131 17.97 12.78 -2.89
CA LEU A 131 17.42 12.86 -1.55
C LEU A 131 17.88 11.69 -0.67
N ILE A 132 17.88 10.46 -1.21
CA ILE A 132 18.38 9.27 -0.50
C ILE A 132 19.84 9.44 -0.08
N GLU A 133 20.69 9.94 -0.98
CA GLU A 133 22.10 10.18 -0.71
C GLU A 133 22.29 11.27 0.35
N ARG A 134 21.54 12.36 0.21
CA ARG A 134 21.59 13.52 1.13
C ARG A 134 21.25 13.15 2.57
N VAL A 135 20.21 12.35 2.79
CA VAL A 135 19.78 11.94 4.14
C VAL A 135 20.27 10.54 4.51
N SER A 136 21.31 10.02 3.85
CA SER A 136 21.78 8.63 3.99
C SER A 136 21.75 8.10 5.44
N GLY A 137 20.93 7.08 5.69
CA GLY A 137 20.77 6.47 7.01
C GLY A 137 19.72 7.14 7.93
N GLY A 138 19.18 8.27 7.50
CA GLY A 138 18.12 9.05 8.16
C GLY A 138 16.80 9.01 7.38
N SER A 139 16.03 10.09 7.48
CA SER A 139 14.68 10.19 6.92
C SER A 139 14.39 11.54 6.29
N ALA A 140 13.53 11.54 5.27
CA ALA A 140 13.03 12.74 4.65
C ALA A 140 11.52 12.71 4.47
N LEU A 141 10.91 13.90 4.47
CA LEU A 141 9.53 14.11 4.08
C LEU A 141 9.47 14.88 2.77
N VAL A 142 8.65 14.43 1.84
CA VAL A 142 8.39 15.07 0.55
C VAL A 142 6.90 15.38 0.43
N VAL A 143 6.54 16.62 0.14
CA VAL A 143 5.17 17.02 -0.17
C VAL A 143 5.03 17.30 -1.66
N THR A 144 4.19 16.52 -2.34
CA THR A 144 4.06 16.51 -3.81
C THR A 144 2.62 16.16 -4.22
N HIS A 145 2.44 15.53 -5.38
CA HIS A 145 1.18 15.44 -6.10
C HIS A 145 0.80 14.00 -6.41
N GLY A 146 -0.47 13.78 -6.75
CA GLY A 146 -0.99 12.43 -6.93
C GLY A 146 -0.27 11.68 -8.05
N LEU A 147 -0.21 12.25 -9.25
CA LEU A 147 0.36 11.54 -10.40
C LEU A 147 1.88 11.39 -10.27
N ALA A 148 2.58 12.37 -9.70
CA ALA A 148 3.99 12.27 -9.34
C ALA A 148 4.26 11.08 -8.39
N ILE A 149 3.46 10.90 -7.33
CA ILE A 149 3.59 9.74 -6.44
C ILE A 149 3.33 8.43 -7.19
N ALA A 150 2.27 8.39 -8.01
CA ALA A 150 1.93 7.20 -8.79
C ALA A 150 3.02 6.82 -9.81
N VAL A 151 3.68 7.81 -10.43
CA VAL A 151 4.82 7.59 -11.33
C VAL A 151 6.03 7.08 -10.56
N LEU A 152 6.43 7.77 -9.48
CA LEU A 152 7.59 7.39 -8.68
C LEU A 152 7.45 5.99 -8.09
N THR A 153 6.32 5.70 -7.45
CA THR A 153 6.04 4.36 -6.90
C THR A 153 5.96 3.31 -8.00
N GLY A 154 5.41 3.67 -9.17
CA GLY A 154 5.37 2.80 -10.33
C GLY A 154 6.76 2.32 -10.76
N VAL A 155 7.71 3.25 -10.88
CA VAL A 155 9.10 2.99 -11.24
C VAL A 155 9.82 2.20 -10.15
N VAL A 156 9.69 2.62 -8.89
CA VAL A 156 10.32 1.98 -7.72
C VAL A 156 9.90 0.51 -7.59
N LEU A 157 8.64 0.20 -7.88
CA LEU A 157 8.09 -1.14 -7.78
C LEU A 157 8.20 -1.94 -9.09
N GLY A 158 8.75 -1.35 -10.16
CA GLY A 158 8.79 -1.98 -11.48
C GLY A 158 7.41 -2.36 -12.02
N THR A 159 6.35 -1.72 -11.53
CA THR A 159 4.97 -2.01 -11.93
C THR A 159 4.68 -1.34 -13.27
N ARG A 160 3.87 -2.00 -14.11
CA ARG A 160 3.37 -1.43 -15.36
C ARG A 160 1.93 -0.97 -15.18
N ARG A 161 1.52 0.00 -15.99
CA ARG A 161 0.13 0.46 -16.01
C ARG A 161 -0.79 -0.55 -16.74
N PRO A 162 -2.12 -0.56 -16.46
CA PRO A 162 -2.83 0.28 -15.50
C PRO A 162 -2.29 0.08 -14.08
N ASN A 163 -2.04 1.18 -13.36
CA ASN A 163 -1.31 1.11 -12.09
C ASN A 163 -2.15 0.31 -11.09
N PRO A 164 -1.64 -0.83 -10.58
CA PRO A 164 -2.36 -1.62 -9.60
C PRO A 164 -2.53 -0.85 -8.29
N LEU A 165 -1.71 0.17 -7.99
CA LEU A 165 -1.92 1.06 -6.85
C LEU A 165 -2.95 2.15 -7.19
N VAL A 166 -3.78 2.49 -6.20
CA VAL A 166 -4.66 3.66 -6.31
C VAL A 166 -3.84 4.95 -6.31
N LEU A 167 -4.42 6.01 -6.87
CA LEU A 167 -3.87 7.34 -6.68
C LEU A 167 -4.05 7.72 -5.20
N PRO A 168 -3.00 8.06 -4.44
CA PRO A 168 -3.15 8.40 -3.03
C PRO A 168 -4.13 9.55 -2.83
N GLY A 169 -4.96 9.50 -1.79
CA GLY A 169 -5.87 10.58 -1.41
C GLY A 169 -5.14 11.87 -1.03
N ASN A 170 -5.85 13.00 -0.99
CA ASN A 170 -5.27 14.25 -0.48
C ASN A 170 -4.78 14.07 0.97
N THR A 171 -3.60 14.61 1.27
CA THR A 171 -2.82 14.39 2.51
C THR A 171 -2.51 12.94 2.88
N ALA A 172 -2.78 11.97 2.01
CA ALA A 172 -2.38 10.59 2.24
C ALA A 172 -0.85 10.45 2.17
N MET A 173 -0.32 9.59 3.03
CA MET A 173 1.10 9.32 3.17
C MET A 173 1.47 8.00 2.48
N VAL A 174 2.62 8.02 1.81
CA VAL A 174 3.34 6.88 1.27
C VAL A 174 4.69 6.82 1.96
N HIS A 175 5.15 5.62 2.31
CA HIS A 175 6.46 5.42 2.93
C HIS A 175 7.28 4.44 2.11
N LEU A 176 8.40 4.93 1.58
CA LEU A 176 9.42 4.12 0.92
C LEU A 176 10.66 4.04 1.81
N SER A 177 11.38 2.92 1.75
CA SER A 177 12.74 2.84 2.32
C SER A 177 13.75 2.39 1.28
N HIS A 178 14.96 2.92 1.36
CA HIS A 178 16.11 2.45 0.60
C HIS A 178 17.13 1.75 1.50
N ARG A 179 17.53 0.52 1.13
CA ARG A 179 18.63 -0.22 1.78
C ARG A 179 19.30 -1.16 0.78
N ASP A 180 20.63 -1.11 0.70
CA ASP A 180 21.46 -2.02 -0.09
C ASP A 180 21.04 -2.09 -1.58
N GLY A 181 20.73 -0.93 -2.17
CA GLY A 181 20.29 -0.82 -3.57
C GLY A 181 18.85 -1.31 -3.81
N VAL A 182 18.07 -1.52 -2.74
CA VAL A 182 16.70 -2.01 -2.82
C VAL A 182 15.75 -1.02 -2.20
N ASP A 183 14.81 -0.57 -3.01
CA ASP A 183 13.68 0.25 -2.58
C ASP A 183 12.53 -0.66 -2.11
N ARG A 184 11.83 -0.26 -1.05
CA ARG A 184 10.66 -0.99 -0.52
C ARG A 184 9.53 -0.05 -0.15
N LEU A 185 8.32 -0.39 -0.57
CA LEU A 185 7.08 0.23 -0.13
C LEU A 185 6.64 -0.33 1.22
N HIS A 186 6.57 0.51 2.23
CA HIS A 186 6.11 0.15 3.57
C HIS A 186 4.65 0.51 3.81
N ILE A 187 4.23 1.68 3.34
CA ILE A 187 2.88 2.22 3.50
C ILE A 187 2.44 2.82 2.18
N HIS A 188 1.19 2.56 1.78
CA HIS A 188 0.55 3.21 0.66
C HIS A 188 -0.82 3.75 1.08
N ASN A 189 -1.09 5.00 0.71
CA ASN A 189 -2.37 5.67 0.88
C ASN A 189 -2.84 5.82 2.35
N ASP A 190 -1.92 5.96 3.31
CA ASP A 190 -2.32 6.19 4.71
C ASP A 190 -2.91 7.58 4.89
N HIS A 191 -4.23 7.62 5.03
CA HIS A 191 -5.02 8.81 5.33
C HIS A 191 -5.74 8.67 6.68
N THR A 192 -5.26 7.82 7.59
CA THR A 192 -5.96 7.50 8.85
C THR A 192 -6.09 8.67 9.82
N HIS A 193 -5.34 9.75 9.60
CA HIS A 193 -5.57 11.04 10.28
C HIS A 193 -6.84 11.74 9.83
N LEU A 194 -7.48 11.31 8.75
CA LEU A 194 -8.75 11.80 8.25
C LEU A 194 -9.86 10.87 8.73
N VAL A 195 -10.73 11.38 9.59
CA VAL A 195 -11.84 10.64 10.23
C VAL A 195 -12.91 10.18 9.23
N ASP A 196 -12.95 10.75 8.01
CA ASP A 196 -14.05 10.60 7.05
C ASP A 196 -13.57 10.42 5.60
N ALA A 197 -12.43 9.76 5.35
CA ALA A 197 -11.98 9.57 3.97
C ALA A 197 -12.99 8.67 3.20
N PRO A 198 -13.70 9.21 2.18
CA PRO A 198 -14.64 8.41 1.42
C PRO A 198 -13.86 7.41 0.58
N ILE A 199 -14.19 6.12 0.72
CA ILE A 199 -13.57 5.10 -0.12
C ILE A 199 -14.19 5.18 -1.51
N SER A 200 -13.35 5.57 -2.48
CA SER A 200 -13.74 5.75 -3.88
C SER A 200 -13.47 4.48 -4.69
N HIS A 201 -14.30 3.46 -4.50
CA HIS A 201 -14.41 2.40 -5.51
C HIS A 201 -15.86 2.33 -6.02
N ARG A 202 -16.15 3.06 -7.10
CA ARG A 202 -17.43 2.92 -7.80
C ARG A 202 -17.42 1.60 -8.58
N GLY A 203 -18.30 0.66 -8.21
CA GLY A 203 -18.63 -0.52 -9.03
C GLY A 203 -17.78 -1.78 -8.80
N GLY A 204 -17.44 -2.11 -7.55
CA GLY A 204 -16.68 -3.33 -7.24
C GLY A 204 -16.78 -3.74 -5.76
N THR A 205 -16.28 -4.93 -5.43
CA THR A 205 -16.14 -5.39 -4.04
C THR A 205 -14.84 -4.85 -3.45
N GLU A 206 -14.90 -4.33 -2.23
CA GLU A 206 -13.71 -3.95 -1.48
C GLU A 206 -13.37 -5.07 -0.50
N VAL A 207 -12.15 -5.60 -0.59
CA VAL A 207 -11.66 -6.67 0.27
C VAL A 207 -10.51 -6.15 1.12
N ILE A 208 -10.68 -6.21 2.44
CA ILE A 208 -9.72 -5.70 3.42
C ILE A 208 -9.08 -6.90 4.13
N PHE A 209 -7.82 -7.17 3.82
CA PHE A 209 -7.03 -8.16 4.52
C PHE A 209 -6.51 -7.59 5.83
N ILE A 210 -6.72 -8.32 6.91
CA ILE A 210 -6.26 -7.97 8.26
C ILE A 210 -5.30 -9.06 8.70
N ARG A 211 -4.03 -8.75 8.95
CA ARG A 211 -3.11 -9.77 9.49
C ARG A 211 -3.50 -10.13 10.92
N HIS A 212 -3.46 -11.40 11.28
CA HIS A 212 -3.66 -11.83 12.68
C HIS A 212 -2.75 -11.07 13.68
N GLY A 213 -3.17 -10.99 14.94
CA GLY A 213 -2.40 -10.41 16.05
C GLY A 213 -1.07 -11.11 16.28
N GLN A 214 -0.13 -10.46 16.96
CA GLN A 214 1.17 -11.06 17.27
C GLN A 214 1.00 -12.40 18.02
N THR A 215 1.70 -13.43 17.54
CA THR A 215 1.79 -14.74 18.21
C THR A 215 3.14 -14.94 18.88
N VAL A 216 3.24 -15.95 19.76
CA VAL A 216 4.52 -16.39 20.34
C VAL A 216 5.55 -16.72 19.24
N GLY A 217 5.12 -17.45 18.20
CA GLY A 217 5.98 -17.75 17.05
C GLY A 217 6.46 -16.50 16.28
N ASN A 218 5.70 -15.39 16.29
CA ASN A 218 6.19 -14.13 15.73
C ASN A 218 7.32 -13.53 16.57
N VAL A 219 7.20 -13.56 17.90
CA VAL A 219 8.22 -13.07 18.83
C VAL A 219 9.51 -13.88 18.69
N GLU A 220 9.39 -15.19 18.52
CA GLU A 220 10.53 -16.11 18.36
C GLU A 220 11.12 -16.15 16.94
N GLY A 221 10.51 -15.48 15.96
CA GLY A 221 10.96 -15.52 14.57
C GLY A 221 10.78 -16.88 13.89
N ARG A 222 9.82 -17.69 14.37
CA ARG A 222 9.52 -19.03 13.84
C ARG A 222 8.50 -18.97 12.71
N TRP A 223 8.75 -19.76 11.67
CA TRP A 223 7.87 -19.91 10.53
C TRP A 223 6.70 -20.80 10.94
N GLN A 224 5.53 -20.23 11.18
CA GLN A 224 4.37 -21.00 11.68
C GLN A 224 3.70 -21.83 10.59
N GLY A 225 3.61 -21.27 9.37
CA GLY A 225 2.88 -21.90 8.28
C GLY A 225 1.47 -22.28 8.69
N GLN A 226 1.08 -23.53 8.48
CA GLN A 226 -0.23 -24.04 8.84
C GLN A 226 -0.33 -24.62 10.26
N LEU A 227 0.77 -24.64 11.03
CA LEU A 227 0.68 -24.88 12.47
C LEU A 227 -0.11 -23.75 13.13
N ASP A 228 -0.90 -24.11 14.13
CA ASP A 228 -1.57 -23.10 14.95
C ASP A 228 -0.58 -22.42 15.90
N GLY A 229 -0.92 -21.21 16.35
CA GLY A 229 -0.08 -20.45 17.27
C GLY A 229 -0.93 -19.56 18.15
N GLU A 230 -0.57 -19.45 19.43
CA GLU A 230 -1.32 -18.63 20.37
C GLU A 230 -0.98 -17.14 20.19
N LEU A 231 -1.99 -16.28 20.25
CA LEU A 231 -1.79 -14.84 20.34
C LEU A 231 -1.14 -14.48 21.69
N THR A 232 -0.17 -13.57 21.65
CA THR A 232 0.35 -12.95 22.87
C THR A 232 -0.66 -11.98 23.48
N ALA A 233 -0.45 -11.54 24.72
CA ALA A 233 -1.24 -10.47 25.31
C ALA A 233 -1.21 -9.19 24.44
N ASN A 234 -0.04 -8.87 23.86
CA ASN A 234 0.11 -7.79 22.90
C ASN A 234 -0.70 -8.06 21.62
N GLY A 235 -0.66 -9.27 21.07
CA GLY A 235 -1.48 -9.64 19.90
C GLY A 235 -2.98 -9.44 20.10
N ARG A 236 -3.49 -9.72 21.31
CA ARG A 236 -4.90 -9.46 21.67
C ARG A 236 -5.19 -7.97 21.80
N ALA A 237 -4.29 -7.20 22.40
CA ALA A 237 -4.42 -5.74 22.49
C ALA A 237 -4.40 -5.08 21.09
N GLN A 238 -3.51 -5.55 20.22
CA GLN A 238 -3.44 -5.16 18.81
C GLN A 238 -4.75 -5.45 18.06
N ALA A 239 -5.39 -6.60 18.31
CA ALA A 239 -6.66 -6.95 17.69
C ALA A 239 -7.80 -6.04 18.15
N LYS A 240 -7.85 -5.70 19.45
CA LYS A 240 -8.82 -4.74 19.99
C LYS A 240 -8.64 -3.34 19.39
N GLY A 241 -7.39 -2.88 19.28
CA GLY A 241 -7.07 -1.56 18.72
C GLY A 241 -7.43 -1.44 17.23
N ALA A 242 -7.33 -2.54 16.48
CA ALA A 242 -7.59 -2.54 15.03
C ALA A 242 -9.02 -2.10 14.67
N VAL A 243 -9.99 -2.31 15.57
CA VAL A 243 -11.40 -1.91 15.36
C VAL A 243 -11.52 -0.42 15.01
N ALA A 244 -10.73 0.44 15.65
CA ALA A 244 -10.78 1.89 15.44
C ALA A 244 -10.24 2.32 14.07
N GLY A 245 -9.46 1.47 13.40
CA GLY A 245 -8.90 1.74 12.07
C GLY A 245 -9.68 1.11 10.92
N LEU A 246 -10.69 0.29 11.20
CA LEU A 246 -11.48 -0.38 10.17
C LEU A 246 -12.62 0.53 9.70
N PRO A 247 -12.90 0.56 8.38
CA PRO A 247 -14.15 1.13 7.91
C PRO A 247 -15.33 0.24 8.32
N GLU A 248 -16.55 0.73 8.13
CA GLU A 248 -17.75 -0.10 8.25
C GLU A 248 -17.64 -1.31 7.31
N LEU A 249 -17.82 -2.51 7.88
CA LEU A 249 -17.75 -3.78 7.16
C LEU A 249 -19.13 -4.40 7.00
N ASP A 250 -19.36 -4.96 5.82
CA ASP A 250 -20.56 -5.71 5.48
C ASP A 250 -20.49 -7.16 5.96
N VAL A 251 -19.29 -7.75 5.88
CA VAL A 251 -19.02 -9.15 6.17
C VAL A 251 -17.61 -9.28 6.75
N LEU A 252 -17.45 -10.16 7.73
CA LEU A 252 -16.16 -10.51 8.31
C LEU A 252 -15.88 -12.01 8.14
N TYR A 253 -14.77 -12.32 7.49
CA TYR A 253 -14.23 -13.66 7.35
C TYR A 253 -12.94 -13.84 8.15
N SER A 254 -12.60 -15.10 8.43
CA SER A 254 -11.31 -15.48 9.00
C SER A 254 -10.79 -16.75 8.37
N SER A 255 -9.46 -16.88 8.26
CA SER A 255 -8.87 -18.18 7.99
C SER A 255 -9.18 -19.15 9.13
N ARG A 256 -9.22 -20.45 8.84
CA ARG A 256 -9.45 -21.49 9.86
C ARG A 256 -8.35 -21.63 10.92
N LEU A 257 -7.17 -21.03 10.77
CA LEU A 257 -6.10 -21.15 11.77
C LEU A 257 -6.44 -20.33 13.04
N GLY A 258 -6.22 -20.90 14.22
CA GLY A 258 -6.63 -20.36 15.52
C GLY A 258 -6.21 -18.92 15.76
N ARG A 259 -4.95 -18.54 15.50
CA ARG A 259 -4.51 -17.13 15.61
C ARG A 259 -5.35 -16.14 14.80
N ALA A 260 -5.80 -16.54 13.61
CA ALA A 260 -6.64 -15.72 12.75
C ALA A 260 -8.10 -15.72 13.23
N ARG A 261 -8.63 -16.89 13.64
CA ARG A 261 -9.98 -17.00 14.21
C ARG A 261 -10.13 -16.14 15.46
N GLU A 262 -9.20 -16.27 16.39
CA GLU A 262 -9.20 -15.52 17.64
C GLU A 262 -9.06 -14.00 17.40
N THR A 263 -8.20 -13.59 16.46
CA THR A 263 -8.12 -12.17 16.06
C THR A 263 -9.45 -11.69 15.46
N ALA A 264 -10.10 -12.50 14.63
CA ALA A 264 -11.38 -12.17 14.03
C ALA A 264 -12.53 -12.14 15.03
N GLU A 265 -12.51 -12.98 16.05
CA GLU A 265 -13.49 -12.98 17.14
C GLU A 265 -13.39 -11.69 17.96
N ILE A 266 -12.16 -11.26 18.31
CA ILE A 266 -11.92 -10.01 19.02
C ILE A 266 -12.38 -8.79 18.19
N ILE A 267 -12.03 -8.76 16.89
CA ILE A 267 -12.48 -7.69 15.99
C ILE A 267 -14.00 -7.73 15.81
N GLY A 268 -14.56 -8.93 15.64
CA GLY A 268 -16.00 -9.15 15.50
C GLY A 268 -16.78 -8.67 16.72
N GLU A 269 -16.30 -8.95 17.94
CA GLU A 269 -16.90 -8.43 19.17
C GLU A 269 -16.94 -6.89 19.17
N GLY A 270 -15.83 -6.24 18.79
CA GLY A 270 -15.74 -4.77 18.71
C GLY A 270 -16.63 -4.14 17.63
N LEU A 271 -16.92 -4.89 16.56
CA LEU A 271 -17.80 -4.45 15.46
C LEU A 271 -19.26 -4.92 15.62
N GLY A 272 -19.57 -5.74 16.63
CA GLY A 272 -20.88 -6.40 16.74
C GLY A 272 -21.16 -7.41 15.62
N MET A 273 -20.13 -8.04 15.07
CA MET A 273 -20.19 -9.01 13.97
C MET A 273 -19.70 -10.39 14.42
N THR A 274 -20.24 -11.46 13.82
CA THR A 274 -19.72 -12.82 13.99
C THR A 274 -18.90 -13.22 12.77
N PRO A 275 -17.59 -13.48 12.89
CA PRO A 275 -16.76 -13.88 11.77
C PRO A 275 -17.14 -15.28 11.26
N SER A 276 -17.12 -15.46 9.94
CA SER A 276 -17.28 -16.77 9.30
C SER A 276 -15.93 -17.32 8.84
N VAL A 277 -15.74 -18.63 8.85
CA VAL A 277 -14.53 -19.24 8.28
C VAL A 277 -14.57 -19.15 6.75
N LEU A 278 -13.46 -18.74 6.15
CA LEU A 278 -13.22 -18.79 4.71
C LEU A 278 -12.04 -19.72 4.43
N GLU A 279 -12.23 -20.67 3.52
CA GLU A 279 -11.16 -21.55 3.05
C GLU A 279 -10.35 -20.88 1.94
N GLY A 280 -9.09 -21.29 1.78
CA GLY A 280 -8.19 -20.75 0.76
C GLY A 280 -7.43 -19.49 1.19
N VAL A 281 -7.74 -18.94 2.38
CA VAL A 281 -7.07 -17.78 2.98
C VAL A 281 -6.14 -18.13 4.15
N GLU A 282 -5.75 -19.40 4.30
CA GLU A 282 -4.77 -19.88 5.28
C GLU A 282 -3.35 -19.41 4.95
N GLU A 283 -2.44 -19.45 5.92
CA GLU A 283 -1.03 -19.14 5.72
C GLU A 283 -0.37 -20.13 4.76
N PHE A 284 0.73 -19.68 4.15
CA PHE A 284 1.60 -20.49 3.32
C PHE A 284 2.05 -21.76 4.04
N GLY A 285 1.80 -22.93 3.45
CA GLY A 285 2.28 -24.21 3.95
C GLY A 285 3.79 -24.31 3.82
N PHE A 286 4.50 -24.39 4.94
CA PHE A 286 5.97 -24.47 4.94
C PHE A 286 6.49 -25.90 5.13
N GLY A 287 5.60 -26.88 5.34
CA GLY A 287 5.97 -28.29 5.48
C GLY A 287 6.97 -28.50 6.62
N ALA A 288 8.07 -29.22 6.35
CA ALA A 288 9.12 -29.48 7.35
C ALA A 288 9.82 -28.23 7.92
N TRP A 289 9.60 -27.04 7.34
CA TRP A 289 10.16 -25.79 7.86
C TRP A 289 9.30 -25.16 8.96
N GLU A 290 8.09 -25.67 9.18
CA GLU A 290 7.19 -25.13 10.20
C GLU A 290 7.77 -25.34 11.60
N GLY A 291 7.65 -24.30 12.44
CA GLY A 291 8.26 -24.25 13.77
C GLY A 291 9.74 -23.87 13.77
N LEU A 292 10.41 -23.81 12.63
CA LEU A 292 11.84 -23.45 12.56
C LEU A 292 12.04 -21.95 12.36
N THR A 293 13.14 -21.44 12.88
CA THR A 293 13.69 -20.12 12.53
C THR A 293 14.39 -20.17 11.17
N ARG A 294 14.66 -19.00 10.59
CA ARG A 294 15.38 -18.93 9.30
C ARG A 294 16.77 -19.59 9.37
N ASP A 295 17.47 -19.45 10.48
CA ASP A 295 18.81 -20.01 10.65
C ASP A 295 18.77 -21.53 10.83
N GLU A 296 17.81 -22.03 11.59
CA GLU A 296 17.54 -23.47 11.70
C GLU A 296 17.18 -24.08 10.32
N ILE A 297 16.39 -23.38 9.49
CA ILE A 297 16.09 -23.82 8.11
C ILE A 297 17.36 -23.86 7.25
N ARG A 298 18.20 -22.81 7.30
CA ARG A 298 19.48 -22.80 6.56
C ARG A 298 20.40 -23.94 6.99
N GLN A 299 20.38 -24.32 8.27
CA GLN A 299 21.19 -25.41 8.80
C GLN A 299 20.64 -26.79 8.43
N ALA A 300 19.34 -27.01 8.59
CA ALA A 300 18.71 -28.32 8.38
C ALA A 300 18.43 -28.62 6.89
N PHE A 301 18.22 -27.60 6.06
CA PHE A 301 17.86 -27.72 4.65
C PHE A 301 18.69 -26.75 3.77
N PRO A 302 20.04 -26.85 3.76
CA PRO A 302 20.91 -25.83 3.15
C PRO A 302 20.67 -25.63 1.65
N GLU A 303 20.42 -26.71 0.90
CA GLU A 303 20.17 -26.64 -0.55
C GLU A 303 18.85 -25.92 -0.86
N ASP A 304 17.75 -26.36 -0.26
CA ASP A 304 16.44 -25.74 -0.44
C ASP A 304 16.41 -24.29 0.08
N ALA A 305 17.11 -24.02 1.19
CA ALA A 305 17.24 -22.67 1.74
C ALA A 305 17.99 -21.74 0.77
N ALA A 306 19.06 -22.20 0.12
CA ALA A 306 19.77 -21.42 -0.90
C ALA A 306 18.87 -21.12 -2.11
N ARG A 307 18.16 -22.15 -2.61
CA ARG A 307 17.22 -22.02 -3.72
C ARG A 307 16.14 -20.97 -3.43
N VAL A 308 15.55 -20.98 -2.23
CA VAL A 308 14.46 -20.04 -1.88
C VAL A 308 14.96 -18.67 -1.47
N PHE A 309 15.94 -18.58 -0.57
CA PHE A 309 16.34 -17.32 0.05
C PHE A 309 17.33 -16.51 -0.78
N ASP A 310 18.13 -17.19 -1.59
CA ASP A 310 19.25 -16.57 -2.31
C ASP A 310 18.94 -16.52 -3.81
N ASN A 311 18.35 -17.59 -4.38
CA ASN A 311 17.98 -17.64 -5.81
C ASN A 311 16.52 -17.25 -6.09
N GLY A 312 15.67 -17.21 -5.07
CA GLY A 312 14.25 -16.87 -5.24
C GLY A 312 13.41 -17.93 -5.98
N GLU A 313 13.87 -19.18 -6.03
CA GLU A 313 13.18 -20.25 -6.75
C GLU A 313 11.83 -20.61 -6.13
N ASP A 314 10.87 -20.94 -7.01
CA ASP A 314 9.56 -21.42 -6.60
C ASP A 314 9.52 -22.93 -6.40
N ILE A 315 9.94 -23.39 -5.23
CA ILE A 315 9.94 -24.81 -4.87
C ILE A 315 8.91 -25.10 -3.79
N ARG A 316 8.60 -26.36 -3.55
CA ARG A 316 7.73 -26.72 -2.44
C ARG A 316 8.46 -26.59 -1.12
N ARG A 317 7.96 -25.75 -0.21
CA ARG A 317 8.66 -25.45 1.05
C ARG A 317 8.62 -26.68 1.95
N GLY A 318 9.75 -27.02 2.57
CA GLY A 318 9.89 -28.18 3.45
C GLY A 318 9.49 -29.52 2.82
N GLY A 319 9.61 -29.66 1.48
CA GLY A 319 9.34 -30.87 0.71
C GLY A 319 7.86 -31.20 0.46
N HIS A 320 6.97 -30.85 1.40
CA HIS A 320 5.53 -31.20 1.35
C HIS A 320 4.60 -30.03 1.72
N GLY A 321 5.13 -28.82 1.87
CA GLY A 321 4.33 -27.60 1.97
C GLY A 321 3.74 -27.18 0.62
N GLU A 322 3.71 -25.89 0.36
CA GLU A 322 3.19 -25.31 -0.89
C GLU A 322 4.32 -24.68 -1.73
N THR A 323 4.06 -24.51 -3.02
CA THR A 323 4.76 -23.52 -3.85
C THR A 323 4.09 -22.15 -3.73
N TRP A 324 4.80 -21.10 -4.14
CA TRP A 324 4.27 -19.74 -4.21
C TRP A 324 3.13 -19.68 -5.23
N ALA A 325 3.28 -20.33 -6.38
CA ALA A 325 2.22 -20.44 -7.38
C ALA A 325 0.95 -21.13 -6.84
N GLU A 326 1.09 -22.20 -6.03
CA GLU A 326 -0.05 -22.87 -5.38
C GLU A 326 -0.77 -21.95 -4.40
N LEU A 327 -0.01 -21.25 -3.55
CA LEU A 327 -0.54 -20.25 -2.62
C LEU A 327 -1.30 -19.15 -3.37
N VAL A 328 -0.70 -18.57 -4.41
CA VAL A 328 -1.31 -17.53 -5.27
C VAL A 328 -2.59 -18.05 -5.92
N GLY A 329 -2.60 -19.27 -6.43
CA GLY A 329 -3.76 -19.88 -7.07
C GLY A 329 -4.95 -19.98 -6.12
N ARG A 330 -4.75 -20.52 -4.91
CA ARG A 330 -5.85 -20.70 -3.95
C ARG A 330 -6.37 -19.38 -3.38
N ILE A 331 -5.49 -18.42 -3.05
CA ILE A 331 -5.95 -17.12 -2.53
C ILE A 331 -6.70 -16.36 -3.61
N SER A 332 -6.22 -16.37 -4.86
CA SER A 332 -6.90 -15.69 -5.97
C SER A 332 -8.28 -16.27 -6.23
N ALA A 333 -8.43 -17.60 -6.18
CA ALA A 333 -9.72 -18.26 -6.32
C ALA A 333 -10.69 -17.92 -5.18
N ALA A 334 -10.20 -17.93 -3.92
CA ALA A 334 -11.01 -17.55 -2.76
C ALA A 334 -11.49 -16.10 -2.84
N ILE A 335 -10.61 -15.17 -3.26
CA ILE A 335 -10.99 -13.76 -3.39
C ILE A 335 -11.92 -13.50 -4.56
N ALA A 336 -11.76 -14.20 -5.68
CA ALA A 336 -12.72 -14.14 -6.78
C ALA A 336 -14.13 -14.57 -6.31
N ALA A 337 -14.24 -15.70 -5.60
CA ALA A 337 -15.50 -16.17 -5.04
C ALA A 337 -16.11 -15.19 -4.01
N VAL A 338 -15.28 -14.54 -3.20
CA VAL A 338 -15.72 -13.47 -2.29
C VAL A 338 -16.27 -12.28 -3.06
N SER A 339 -15.57 -11.84 -4.12
CA SER A 339 -15.99 -10.72 -4.95
C SER A 339 -17.33 -11.01 -5.63
N ASP A 340 -17.49 -12.20 -6.22
CA ASP A 340 -18.73 -12.60 -6.90
C ASP A 340 -19.92 -12.67 -5.92
N LYS A 341 -19.67 -13.12 -4.69
CA LYS A 341 -20.70 -13.24 -3.66
C LYS A 341 -21.11 -11.91 -3.03
N HIS A 342 -20.20 -10.93 -2.99
CA HIS A 342 -20.35 -9.70 -2.23
C HIS A 342 -20.13 -8.46 -3.11
N GLU A 343 -20.73 -8.45 -4.30
CA GLU A 343 -20.63 -7.32 -5.24
C GLU A 343 -21.06 -6.00 -4.56
N GLY A 344 -20.20 -4.99 -4.65
CA GLY A 344 -20.47 -3.65 -4.09
C GLY A 344 -20.35 -3.54 -2.56
N ARG A 345 -19.93 -4.60 -1.87
CA ARG A 345 -19.81 -4.64 -0.40
C ARG A 345 -18.36 -4.55 0.08
N ARG A 346 -18.19 -4.24 1.37
CA ARG A 346 -16.90 -4.23 2.08
C ARG A 346 -16.67 -5.48 2.91
N VAL A 347 -15.72 -6.30 2.51
CA VAL A 347 -15.46 -7.60 3.14
C VAL A 347 -14.14 -7.55 3.90
N GLY A 348 -14.19 -7.67 5.22
CA GLY A 348 -13.00 -7.89 6.04
C GLY A 348 -12.59 -9.36 6.05
N ILE A 349 -11.31 -9.66 5.92
CA ILE A 349 -10.77 -11.02 5.96
C ILE A 349 -9.54 -11.05 6.88
N VAL A 350 -9.66 -11.71 8.03
CA VAL A 350 -8.53 -11.94 8.92
C VAL A 350 -7.69 -13.12 8.42
N THR A 351 -6.48 -12.82 7.97
CA THR A 351 -5.55 -13.77 7.32
C THR A 351 -4.11 -13.53 7.80
N HIS A 352 -3.12 -13.88 6.98
CA HIS A 352 -1.73 -14.02 7.36
C HIS A 352 -0.79 -13.19 6.51
N GLY A 353 0.44 -13.02 7.00
CA GLY A 353 1.44 -12.19 6.33
C GLY A 353 1.91 -12.78 5.01
N GLY A 354 2.16 -14.09 4.94
CA GLY A 354 2.58 -14.75 3.71
C GLY A 354 1.49 -14.77 2.64
N THR A 355 0.26 -15.11 3.02
CA THR A 355 -0.93 -15.09 2.14
C THR A 355 -1.22 -13.71 1.57
N THR A 356 -1.22 -12.67 2.42
CA THR A 356 -1.44 -11.29 1.97
C THR A 356 -0.35 -10.86 1.00
N ARG A 357 0.90 -11.23 1.28
CA ARG A 357 2.02 -10.97 0.38
C ARG A 357 1.85 -11.66 -0.97
N ALA A 358 1.47 -12.94 -0.99
CA ALA A 358 1.25 -13.67 -2.23
C ALA A 358 0.16 -13.02 -3.09
N TYR A 359 -0.92 -12.56 -2.46
CA TYR A 359 -1.99 -11.88 -3.16
C TYR A 359 -1.53 -10.53 -3.74
N VAL A 360 -0.84 -9.68 -2.95
CA VAL A 360 -0.36 -8.39 -3.48
C VAL A 360 0.70 -8.56 -4.56
N ASP A 361 1.61 -9.53 -4.43
CA ASP A 361 2.63 -9.81 -5.44
C ASP A 361 1.96 -10.23 -6.78
N SER A 362 0.85 -10.97 -6.73
CA SER A 362 0.01 -11.30 -7.90
C SER A 362 -0.65 -10.05 -8.52
N VAL A 363 -1.26 -9.19 -7.70
CA VAL A 363 -1.91 -7.96 -8.17
C VAL A 363 -0.90 -6.99 -8.79
N LEU A 364 0.28 -6.86 -8.18
CA LEU A 364 1.39 -6.03 -8.67
C LEU A 364 2.15 -6.67 -9.84
N ARG A 365 1.87 -7.95 -10.16
CA ARG A 365 2.55 -8.75 -11.18
C ARG A 365 4.06 -8.84 -10.96
N VAL A 366 4.47 -8.91 -9.69
CA VAL A 366 5.87 -9.09 -9.31
C VAL A 366 6.30 -10.52 -9.64
N PRO A 367 7.32 -10.74 -10.50
CA PRO A 367 7.81 -12.08 -10.80
C PRO A 367 8.29 -12.82 -9.55
N VAL A 368 8.05 -14.13 -9.51
CA VAL A 368 8.55 -14.97 -8.41
C VAL A 368 10.07 -14.88 -8.36
N GLY A 369 10.61 -14.76 -7.15
CA GLY A 369 12.04 -14.67 -6.90
C GLY A 369 12.62 -13.25 -6.96
N GLN A 370 11.85 -12.24 -7.37
CA GLN A 370 12.28 -10.86 -7.17
C GLN A 370 12.36 -10.49 -5.69
N LYS A 371 13.27 -9.56 -5.39
CA LYS A 371 13.41 -9.00 -4.03
C LYS A 371 12.07 -8.42 -3.58
N ARG A 372 11.78 -8.51 -2.28
CA ARG A 372 10.56 -7.96 -1.68
C ARG A 372 10.48 -6.45 -1.93
N LEU A 373 9.65 -6.05 -2.89
CA LEU A 373 9.36 -4.65 -3.24
C LEU A 373 8.35 -4.02 -2.27
N VAL A 374 7.54 -4.86 -1.63
CA VAL A 374 6.58 -4.45 -0.62
C VAL A 374 6.97 -5.04 0.73
N ALA A 375 6.95 -4.21 1.77
CA ALA A 375 7.27 -4.63 3.13
C ALA A 375 6.21 -5.59 3.68
N PRO A 376 6.58 -6.55 4.54
CA PRO A 376 5.61 -7.43 5.19
C PRO A 376 4.56 -6.64 5.96
N LEU A 377 3.29 -7.03 5.80
CA LEU A 377 2.17 -6.47 6.54
C LEU A 377 2.39 -6.67 8.06
N ARG A 378 2.31 -5.62 8.88
CA ARG A 378 2.45 -5.73 10.35
C ARG A 378 1.28 -6.53 10.95
N ASN A 379 1.45 -7.12 12.14
CA ASN A 379 0.35 -7.78 12.83
C ASN A 379 -0.80 -6.78 13.06
N THR A 380 -2.03 -7.18 12.75
CA THR A 380 -3.27 -6.35 12.72
C THR A 380 -3.24 -5.11 11.85
N ALA A 381 -2.24 -4.97 10.97
CA ALA A 381 -2.32 -4.01 9.89
C ALA A 381 -3.24 -4.50 8.77
N MET A 382 -3.75 -3.54 8.01
CA MET A 382 -4.74 -3.72 6.96
C MET A 382 -4.11 -3.49 5.58
N ALA A 383 -4.57 -4.26 4.61
CA ALA A 383 -4.34 -4.03 3.19
C ALA A 383 -5.68 -4.13 2.45
N SER A 384 -6.04 -3.09 1.72
CA SER A 384 -7.35 -2.96 1.08
C SER A 384 -7.21 -3.15 -0.43
N PHE A 385 -8.13 -3.89 -1.03
CA PHE A 385 -8.15 -4.19 -2.45
C PHE A 385 -9.52 -3.90 -3.05
N GLY A 386 -9.57 -3.11 -4.13
CA GLY A 386 -10.76 -2.89 -4.92
C GLY A 386 -10.81 -3.86 -6.08
N ILE A 387 -11.86 -4.67 -6.17
CA ILE A 387 -12.01 -5.71 -7.19
C ILE A 387 -13.18 -5.35 -8.09
N SER A 388 -12.92 -5.31 -9.39
CA SER A 388 -13.92 -4.96 -10.40
C SER A 388 -13.73 -5.77 -11.68
N PRO A 389 -14.68 -5.72 -12.63
CA PRO A 389 -14.50 -6.30 -13.95
C PRO A 389 -13.28 -5.76 -14.72
N HIS A 390 -12.76 -4.60 -14.34
CA HIS A 390 -11.57 -3.98 -14.93
C HIS A 390 -10.24 -4.43 -14.27
N GLY A 391 -10.32 -5.30 -13.26
CA GLY A 391 -9.19 -5.84 -12.52
C GLY A 391 -9.17 -5.42 -11.05
N THR A 392 -8.14 -5.89 -10.35
CA THR A 392 -7.90 -5.62 -8.93
C THR A 392 -6.91 -4.46 -8.77
N ARG A 393 -7.19 -3.58 -7.81
CA ARG A 393 -6.30 -2.51 -7.39
C ARG A 393 -6.03 -2.58 -5.89
N VAL A 394 -4.80 -2.29 -5.49
CA VAL A 394 -4.42 -2.04 -4.10
C VAL A 394 -4.87 -0.62 -3.75
N LEU A 395 -5.79 -0.51 -2.81
CA LEU A 395 -6.28 0.77 -2.31
C LEU A 395 -5.37 1.28 -1.20
N ASP A 396 -5.07 0.41 -0.23
CA ASP A 396 -4.25 0.76 0.93
C ASP A 396 -3.28 -0.37 1.25
N TRP A 397 -2.11 -0.03 1.79
CA TRP A 397 -1.13 -1.02 2.23
C TRP A 397 -0.57 -0.70 3.61
N ASN A 398 -0.65 -1.68 4.51
CA ASN A 398 -0.03 -1.69 5.84
C ASN A 398 -0.51 -0.59 6.79
N ILE A 399 -1.80 -0.30 6.69
CA ILE A 399 -2.50 0.69 7.50
C ILE A 399 -2.76 0.14 8.90
N ALA A 400 -2.30 0.83 9.93
CA ALA A 400 -2.45 0.39 11.32
C ALA A 400 -2.32 1.56 12.32
N PRO A 401 -3.29 2.49 12.35
CA PRO A 401 -3.18 3.70 13.19
C PRO A 401 -3.09 3.38 14.68
N HIS A 402 -3.66 2.25 15.11
CA HIS A 402 -3.61 1.74 16.49
C HIS A 402 -2.24 1.21 16.91
N LEU A 403 -1.30 1.00 15.98
CA LEU A 403 0.06 0.54 16.29
C LEU A 403 1.06 1.68 16.46
N GLU A 404 0.63 2.91 16.21
CA GLU A 404 1.48 4.10 16.22
C GLU A 404 1.25 5.00 17.44
N GLN A 405 0.51 4.46 18.43
CA GLN A 405 0.13 5.10 19.68
C GLN A 405 1.10 4.79 20.82
#